data_AF-A0A1H1FQR2-F1
#
_entry.id   AF-A0A1H1FQR2-F1
#
_cell.length_a   1.000
_cell.length_b   1.000
_cell.length_c   1.000
_cell.angle_alpha   90.00
_cell.angle_beta   90.00
_cell.angle_gamma   90.00
#
_symmetry.space_group_name_H-M   'P 1'
#
loop_
_entity.id
_entity.type
_entity.pdbx_description
1 polymer ?
#
loop_
_entity_poly.entity_id
_entity_poly.type
_entity_poly.pdbx_seq_one_letter_code
_entity_poly.pdbx_strand_id
1 'polypeptide(L)'
;MSEPAGIMGLVTLSPGAFRRYARSQWVERVADRLHAVLRQRDAALLFTYLEERNSLVACEFQEFARGAELLESPVLAALLALGEYKDLPGEDLVVVSESLLNFASDPNFRAYLVSQGATRDLGPRPELPRAALTAFATVWPRIPDPHLGEEELLDCVDPSVVRALRNRKNAKRREMHDLLRAATPKAPIDIFYGYRFDGTKVFDPHDGKPFEGMDPFTLRMVHAPTNTAADAKRIWQGTRSLEGAHSPSFKVLGGADGIYALDRERAYRSGQAGWEVIPQADRATFVHLDFGYAKDRSHVYNNGRVLDGVGLNFEIDGCGFLRAEHAIYHYEVRLDLDPASFEVIDMERHLKSINPHIGPYRLRDRSGVYRFTRFGMGEKLVREADGP
;
A
#
# COMPACT_ATOMS: atom_id res chain seq x y z
N MET A 1 -11.23 -21.35 4.31
CA MET A 1 -10.44 -20.16 4.67
C MET A 1 -9.31 -20.65 5.54
N SER A 2 -8.05 -20.35 5.21
CA SER A 2 -6.93 -20.66 6.11
C SER A 2 -7.12 -19.84 7.39
N GLU A 3 -6.94 -20.47 8.54
CA GLU A 3 -6.86 -19.74 9.79
C GLU A 3 -5.50 -19.02 9.84
N PRO A 4 -5.45 -17.80 10.38
CA PRO A 4 -4.24 -17.02 10.37
C PRO A 4 -3.22 -17.58 11.35
N ALA A 5 -1.98 -17.65 10.88
CA ALA A 5 -0.82 -18.08 11.63
C ALA A 5 -0.19 -16.86 12.33
N GLY A 6 0.50 -17.06 13.45
CA GLY A 6 1.16 -15.95 14.12
C GLY A 6 1.79 -16.24 15.46
N ILE A 7 2.17 -15.15 16.12
CA ILE A 7 2.81 -15.12 17.43
C ILE A 7 1.94 -14.25 18.34
N MET A 8 1.70 -14.69 19.57
CA MET A 8 1.01 -13.88 20.58
C MET A 8 1.73 -13.97 21.92
N GLY A 9 1.92 -12.81 22.56
CA GLY A 9 2.54 -12.72 23.87
C GLY A 9 1.86 -11.65 24.73
N LEU A 10 1.69 -11.99 26.01
CA LEU A 10 1.27 -11.07 27.05
C LEU A 10 2.25 -11.22 28.20
N VAL A 11 3.17 -10.26 28.35
CA VAL A 11 4.25 -10.34 29.33
C VAL A 11 4.14 -9.22 30.35
N THR A 12 4.08 -9.57 31.63
CA THR A 12 3.94 -8.64 32.75
C THR A 12 5.31 -8.13 33.20
N LEU A 13 5.49 -6.81 33.23
CA LEU A 13 6.72 -6.14 33.67
C LEU A 13 6.42 -4.71 34.14
N SER A 14 7.19 -4.21 35.10
CA SER A 14 6.98 -2.86 35.63
C SER A 14 7.23 -1.79 34.55
N PRO A 15 6.71 -0.57 34.73
CA PRO A 15 7.00 0.53 33.80
C PRO A 15 8.51 0.84 33.75
N GLY A 16 9.22 0.62 34.85
CA GLY A 16 10.68 0.78 34.93
C GLY A 16 11.42 -0.26 34.07
N ALA A 17 11.00 -1.52 34.13
CA ALA A 17 11.53 -2.59 33.29
C ALA A 17 11.23 -2.34 31.82
N PHE A 18 9.99 -1.98 31.47
CA PHE A 18 9.62 -1.68 30.10
C PHE A 18 10.44 -0.52 29.54
N ARG A 19 10.66 0.57 30.30
CA ARG A 19 11.53 1.68 29.85
C ARG A 19 12.97 1.27 29.54
N ARG A 20 13.52 0.24 30.21
CA ARG A 20 14.83 -0.31 29.86
C ARG A 20 14.75 -1.14 28.58
N TYR A 21 13.76 -2.02 28.50
CA TYR A 21 13.50 -2.85 27.32
C TYR A 21 13.25 -2.02 26.05
N ALA A 22 12.51 -0.92 26.18
CA ALA A 22 12.16 0.02 25.11
C ALA A 22 13.37 0.69 24.44
N ARG A 23 14.56 0.61 25.06
CA ARG A 23 15.83 1.14 24.53
C ARG A 23 16.78 0.04 24.07
N SER A 24 16.34 -1.21 24.10
CA SER A 24 17.15 -2.36 23.73
C SER A 24 17.18 -2.59 22.22
N GLN A 25 18.14 -3.39 21.77
CA GLN A 25 18.22 -3.86 20.38
C GLN A 25 16.97 -4.63 19.93
N TRP A 26 16.18 -5.17 20.86
CA TRP A 26 14.98 -5.94 20.54
C TRP A 26 13.87 -5.07 19.96
N VAL A 27 13.71 -3.84 20.47
CA VAL A 27 12.79 -2.85 19.91
C VAL A 27 13.22 -2.39 18.52
N GLU A 28 14.54 -2.27 18.27
CA GLU A 28 15.06 -1.99 16.92
C GLU A 28 14.75 -3.15 15.95
N ARG A 29 14.84 -4.41 16.40
CA ARG A 29 14.46 -5.58 15.58
C ARG A 29 12.95 -5.64 15.27
N VAL A 30 12.11 -5.26 16.23
CA VAL A 30 10.65 -5.15 15.99
C VAL A 30 10.36 -4.01 15.00
N ALA A 31 11.08 -2.89 15.10
CA ALA A 31 10.97 -1.80 14.13
C ALA A 31 11.37 -2.22 12.71
N ASP A 32 12.36 -3.12 12.58
CA ASP A 32 12.75 -3.72 11.30
C ASP A 32 11.63 -4.59 10.72
N ARG A 33 10.98 -5.42 11.55
CA ARG A 33 9.83 -6.19 11.11
C ARG A 33 8.68 -5.28 10.71
N LEU A 34 8.34 -4.28 11.51
CA LEU A 34 7.31 -3.28 11.17
C LEU A 34 7.61 -2.59 9.83
N HIS A 35 8.87 -2.28 9.54
CA HIS A 35 9.25 -1.71 8.25
C HIS A 35 8.95 -2.65 7.08
N ALA A 36 9.20 -3.96 7.24
CA ALA A 36 8.88 -4.96 6.22
C ALA A 36 7.36 -5.09 6.02
N VAL A 37 6.61 -5.19 7.12
CA VAL A 37 5.14 -5.28 7.13
C VAL A 37 4.50 -4.13 6.36
N LEU A 38 4.93 -2.89 6.63
CA LEU A 38 4.43 -1.69 5.94
C LEU A 38 4.68 -1.70 4.42
N ARG A 39 5.73 -2.38 3.97
CA ARG A 39 6.10 -2.47 2.55
C ARG A 39 5.42 -3.63 1.84
N GLN A 40 5.36 -4.78 2.49
CA GLN A 40 4.90 -6.04 1.88
C GLN A 40 3.41 -6.25 2.07
N ARG A 41 2.80 -5.66 3.11
CA ARG A 41 1.38 -5.84 3.46
C ARG A 41 1.02 -7.32 3.64
N ASP A 42 1.96 -8.08 4.18
CA ASP A 42 1.91 -9.53 4.38
C ASP A 42 1.42 -9.94 5.78
N ALA A 43 1.30 -8.97 6.69
CA ALA A 43 1.06 -9.22 8.11
C ALA A 43 0.40 -8.03 8.84
N ALA A 44 -0.12 -8.29 10.03
CA ALA A 44 -0.52 -7.28 11.02
C ALA A 44 0.40 -7.35 12.25
N LEU A 45 0.63 -6.21 12.90
CA LEU A 45 1.48 -6.12 14.08
C LEU A 45 0.84 -5.27 15.18
N LEU A 46 0.61 -5.89 16.33
CA LEU A 46 0.32 -5.24 17.61
C LEU A 46 1.57 -5.36 18.47
N PHE A 47 2.06 -4.26 19.04
CA PHE A 47 3.18 -4.30 19.98
C PHE A 47 3.09 -3.11 20.91
N THR A 48 2.39 -3.22 22.04
CA THR A 48 2.04 -2.07 22.87
C THR A 48 2.15 -2.36 24.35
N TYR A 49 2.72 -1.43 25.11
CA TYR A 49 2.78 -1.51 26.56
C TYR A 49 1.56 -0.84 27.19
N LEU A 50 0.86 -1.60 28.03
CA LEU A 50 -0.34 -1.19 28.73
C LEU A 50 0.03 -0.87 30.18
N GLU A 51 0.14 0.42 30.49
CA GLU A 51 0.50 0.88 31.84
C GLU A 51 -0.54 0.42 32.88
N GLU A 52 -1.82 0.41 32.52
CA GLU A 52 -2.91 0.00 33.40
C GLU A 52 -2.87 -1.49 33.77
N ARG A 53 -2.12 -2.29 33.01
CA ARG A 53 -1.95 -3.74 33.23
C ARG A 53 -0.51 -4.12 33.58
N ASN A 54 0.43 -3.17 33.61
CA ASN A 54 1.87 -3.44 33.67
C ASN A 54 2.28 -4.55 32.71
N SER A 55 1.80 -4.50 31.46
CA SER A 55 1.94 -5.61 30.52
C SER A 55 2.30 -5.12 29.13
N LEU A 56 3.29 -5.76 28.51
CA LEU A 56 3.48 -5.67 27.07
C LEU A 56 2.60 -6.70 26.39
N VAL A 57 1.77 -6.23 25.45
CA VAL A 57 1.00 -7.07 24.55
C VAL A 57 1.65 -7.01 23.18
N ALA A 58 1.97 -8.17 22.62
CA ALA A 58 2.36 -8.24 21.22
C ALA A 58 1.65 -9.37 20.49
N CYS A 59 1.29 -9.09 19.25
CA CYS A 59 0.73 -10.05 18.32
C CYS A 59 1.31 -9.77 16.93
N GLU A 60 1.91 -10.78 16.31
CA GLU A 60 2.21 -10.76 14.88
C GLU A 60 1.27 -11.75 14.20
N PHE A 61 0.58 -11.29 13.18
CA PHE A 61 -0.46 -12.02 12.47
C PHE A 61 -0.09 -12.12 11.00
N GLN A 62 -0.12 -13.32 10.42
CA GLN A 62 0.20 -13.58 9.02
C GLN A 62 -0.85 -14.51 8.40
N GLU A 63 -1.38 -14.17 7.22
CA GLU A 63 -2.44 -14.96 6.57
C GLU A 63 -1.94 -16.33 6.08
N PHE A 64 -0.68 -16.40 5.64
CA PHE A 64 -0.08 -17.59 5.04
C PHE A 64 1.36 -17.76 5.54
N ALA A 65 1.52 -18.24 6.78
CA ALA A 65 2.83 -18.55 7.35
C ALA A 65 2.88 -19.96 7.90
N ARG A 66 4.08 -20.56 7.86
CA ARG A 66 4.35 -21.84 8.53
C ARG A 66 5.00 -21.62 9.88
N GLY A 67 4.82 -22.55 10.81
CA GLY A 67 5.40 -22.48 12.15
C GLY A 67 6.91 -22.26 12.13
N ALA A 68 7.63 -22.88 11.19
CA ALA A 68 9.08 -22.68 11.04
C ALA A 68 9.47 -21.24 10.70
N GLU A 69 8.68 -20.53 9.90
CA GLU A 69 8.94 -19.13 9.54
C GLU A 69 8.67 -18.20 10.74
N LEU A 70 7.61 -18.49 11.48
CA LEU A 70 7.26 -17.73 12.69
C LEU A 70 8.29 -17.91 13.82
N LEU A 71 8.96 -19.06 13.89
CA LEU A 71 10.03 -19.30 14.88
C LEU A 71 11.27 -18.43 14.65
N GLU A 72 11.48 -17.95 13.42
CA GLU A 72 12.56 -17.04 13.06
C GLU A 72 12.14 -15.56 13.16
N SER A 73 10.91 -15.28 13.61
CA SER A 73 10.40 -13.91 13.67
C SER A 73 11.20 -13.04 14.65
N PRO A 74 11.57 -11.81 14.25
CA PRO A 74 12.11 -10.80 15.15
C PRO A 74 11.17 -10.47 16.33
N VAL A 75 9.86 -10.60 16.14
CA VAL A 75 8.85 -10.33 17.19
C VAL A 75 8.88 -11.42 18.25
N LEU A 76 8.98 -12.69 17.86
CA LEU A 76 9.15 -13.79 18.80
C LEU A 76 10.43 -13.60 19.61
N ALA A 77 11.56 -13.38 18.95
CA ALA A 77 12.84 -13.18 19.63
C ALA A 77 12.78 -11.99 20.62
N ALA A 78 12.12 -10.90 20.24
CA ALA A 78 11.92 -9.74 21.10
C ALA A 78 11.05 -10.06 22.32
N LEU A 79 9.98 -10.83 22.16
CA LEU A 79 9.12 -11.29 23.25
C LEU A 79 9.87 -12.21 24.22
N LEU A 80 10.63 -13.17 23.71
CA LEU A 80 11.40 -14.10 24.53
C LEU A 80 12.51 -13.40 25.33
N ALA A 81 13.10 -12.35 24.78
CA ALA A 81 14.11 -11.55 25.47
C ALA A 81 13.57 -10.77 26.69
N LEU A 82 12.25 -10.61 26.83
CA LEU A 82 11.66 -9.92 27.98
C LEU A 82 11.98 -10.61 29.31
N GLY A 83 12.33 -11.90 29.30
CA GLY A 83 12.78 -12.60 30.51
C GLY A 83 13.96 -11.89 31.19
N GLU A 84 14.88 -11.29 30.42
CA GLU A 84 16.02 -10.53 30.95
C GLU A 84 15.62 -9.21 31.62
N TYR A 85 14.44 -8.68 31.29
CA TYR A 85 13.97 -7.35 31.74
C TYR A 85 12.89 -7.44 32.81
N LYS A 86 12.10 -8.52 32.78
CA LYS A 86 10.98 -8.79 33.68
C LYS A 86 11.44 -8.72 35.13
N ASP A 87 10.76 -7.89 35.90
CA ASP A 87 11.04 -7.63 37.32
C ASP A 87 9.84 -7.90 38.23
N LEU A 88 8.70 -8.25 37.63
CA LEU A 88 7.50 -8.69 38.35
C LEU A 88 7.48 -10.22 38.45
N PRO A 89 6.98 -10.78 39.57
CA PRO A 89 6.88 -12.22 39.75
C PRO A 89 5.87 -12.85 38.79
N GLY A 90 5.98 -14.17 38.62
CA GLY A 90 5.09 -14.96 37.78
C GLY A 90 5.74 -15.43 36.47
N GLU A 91 5.05 -16.34 35.81
CA GLU A 91 5.40 -16.84 34.48
C GLU A 91 4.36 -16.36 33.48
N ASP A 92 4.81 -15.73 32.41
CA ASP A 92 3.96 -15.28 31.31
C ASP A 92 4.13 -16.19 30.10
N LEU A 93 3.15 -16.18 29.21
CA LEU A 93 3.10 -17.10 28.08
C LEU A 93 3.29 -16.35 26.75
N VAL A 94 4.11 -16.94 25.89
CA VAL A 94 4.23 -16.58 24.47
C VAL A 94 3.92 -17.83 23.65
N VAL A 95 3.05 -17.69 22.64
CA VAL A 95 2.63 -18.79 21.77
C VAL A 95 2.94 -18.48 20.31
N VAL A 96 3.29 -19.53 19.58
CA VAL A 96 3.45 -19.55 18.13
C VAL A 96 2.50 -20.61 17.59
N SER A 97 1.69 -20.26 16.59
CA SER A 97 0.65 -21.17 16.08
C SER A 97 0.36 -20.91 14.61
N GLU A 98 0.06 -21.97 13.87
CA GLU A 98 -0.48 -21.90 12.50
C GLU A 98 -1.99 -21.64 12.47
N SER A 99 -2.64 -21.70 13.63
CA SER A 99 -4.02 -21.24 13.83
C SER A 99 -4.10 -20.44 15.13
N LEU A 100 -3.70 -19.17 15.07
CA LEU A 100 -3.56 -18.33 16.26
C LEU A 100 -4.87 -18.13 17.02
N LEU A 101 -6.02 -18.30 16.35
CA LEU A 101 -7.35 -18.09 16.95
C LEU A 101 -7.80 -19.33 17.71
N ASN A 102 -7.34 -20.49 17.26
CA ASN A 102 -7.69 -21.80 17.78
C ASN A 102 -6.42 -22.56 18.17
N PHE A 103 -5.39 -21.86 18.70
CA PHE A 103 -4.07 -22.44 18.92
C PHE A 103 -4.10 -23.67 19.84
N ALA A 104 -5.06 -23.73 20.77
CA ALA A 104 -5.25 -24.89 21.64
C ALA A 104 -5.64 -26.17 20.86
N SER A 105 -6.22 -26.02 19.67
CA SER A 105 -6.57 -27.10 18.74
C SER A 105 -5.55 -27.26 17.61
N ASP A 106 -4.55 -26.37 17.51
CA ASP A 106 -3.55 -26.40 16.45
C ASP A 106 -2.50 -27.50 16.70
N PRO A 107 -2.33 -28.49 15.79
CA PRO A 107 -1.32 -29.53 15.96
C PRO A 107 0.12 -29.00 15.91
N ASN A 108 0.35 -27.78 15.45
CA ASN A 108 1.66 -27.18 15.26
C ASN A 108 1.97 -26.07 16.27
N PHE A 109 1.13 -25.87 17.29
CA PHE A 109 1.38 -24.82 18.28
C PHE A 109 2.57 -25.15 19.18
N ARG A 110 3.33 -24.10 19.50
CA ARG A 110 4.46 -24.12 20.43
C ARG A 110 4.30 -23.00 21.44
N ALA A 111 4.72 -23.23 22.67
CA ALA A 111 4.64 -22.21 23.71
C ALA A 111 5.94 -22.04 24.49
N TYR A 112 6.11 -20.85 25.04
CA TYR A 112 7.28 -20.43 25.78
C TYR A 112 6.83 -19.73 27.06
N LEU A 113 7.52 -20.01 28.16
CA LEU A 113 7.36 -19.27 29.40
C LEU A 113 8.42 -18.20 29.50
N VAL A 114 7.99 -16.99 29.84
CA VAL A 114 8.85 -15.86 30.14
C VAL A 114 8.75 -15.58 31.63
N SER A 115 9.87 -15.71 32.33
CA SER A 115 9.97 -15.50 33.78
C SER A 115 11.13 -14.55 34.10
N GLN A 116 11.24 -14.15 35.36
CA GLN A 116 12.29 -13.23 35.79
C GLN A 116 13.68 -13.85 35.57
N GLY A 117 14.47 -13.26 34.68
CA GLY A 117 15.83 -13.66 34.34
C GLY A 117 15.93 -14.87 33.41
N ALA A 118 14.82 -15.43 32.92
CA ALA A 118 14.85 -16.65 32.12
C ALA A 118 13.67 -16.76 31.15
N THR A 119 13.89 -17.54 30.09
CA THR A 119 12.85 -17.97 29.15
C THR A 119 12.99 -19.46 28.92
N ARG A 120 11.87 -20.19 28.94
CA ARG A 120 11.83 -21.64 28.78
C ARG A 120 10.91 -22.02 27.63
N ASP A 121 11.44 -22.78 26.69
CA ASP A 121 10.67 -23.44 25.64
C ASP A 121 9.93 -24.65 26.23
N LEU A 122 8.61 -24.66 26.10
CA LEU A 122 7.78 -25.77 26.56
C LEU A 122 7.64 -26.87 25.50
N GLY A 123 8.17 -26.66 24.30
CA GLY A 123 8.03 -27.56 23.18
C GLY A 123 6.64 -27.50 22.53
N PRO A 124 6.33 -28.44 21.63
CA PRO A 124 5.05 -28.50 20.95
C PRO A 124 3.95 -29.01 21.89
N ARG A 125 2.77 -28.39 21.80
CA ARG A 125 1.54 -28.81 22.51
C ARG A 125 1.64 -29.03 24.04
N PRO A 126 2.25 -28.11 24.81
CA PRO A 126 2.21 -28.21 26.26
C PRO A 126 0.79 -28.03 26.80
N GLU A 127 0.50 -28.59 27.97
CA GLU A 127 -0.69 -28.20 28.72
C GLU A 127 -0.55 -26.76 29.19
N LEU A 128 -1.51 -25.91 28.82
CA LEU A 128 -1.50 -24.50 29.13
C LEU A 128 -2.40 -24.16 30.33
N PRO A 129 -1.97 -23.30 31.27
CA PRO A 129 -2.82 -22.87 32.37
C PRO A 129 -4.07 -22.14 31.88
N ARG A 130 -5.23 -22.44 32.48
CA ARG A 130 -6.51 -21.77 32.15
C ARG A 130 -6.46 -20.24 32.29
N ALA A 131 -5.65 -19.75 33.24
CA ALA A 131 -5.41 -18.32 33.41
C ALA A 131 -4.74 -17.69 32.19
N ALA A 132 -3.78 -18.38 31.55
CA ALA A 132 -3.11 -17.90 30.34
C ALA A 132 -4.07 -17.84 29.15
N LEU A 133 -4.91 -18.87 28.98
CA LEU A 133 -5.97 -18.87 27.94
C LEU A 133 -6.94 -17.70 28.12
N THR A 134 -7.33 -17.43 29.37
CA THR A 134 -8.24 -16.32 29.69
C THR A 134 -7.58 -14.97 29.40
N ALA A 135 -6.28 -14.84 29.67
CA ALA A 135 -5.56 -13.60 29.43
C ALA A 135 -5.46 -13.28 27.93
N PHE A 136 -5.17 -14.29 27.09
CA PHE A 136 -5.15 -14.12 25.63
C PHE A 136 -6.50 -13.74 25.03
N ALA A 137 -7.60 -14.27 25.57
CA ALA A 137 -8.95 -13.88 25.14
C ALA A 137 -9.21 -12.36 25.30
N THR A 138 -8.51 -11.68 26.21
CA THR A 138 -8.64 -10.22 26.37
C THR A 138 -7.86 -9.40 25.34
N VAL A 139 -6.88 -10.02 24.66
CA VAL A 139 -6.08 -9.38 23.61
C VAL A 139 -6.79 -9.49 22.25
N TRP A 140 -7.60 -10.53 22.07
CA TRP A 140 -8.29 -10.84 20.82
C TRP A 140 -8.98 -9.63 20.15
N PRO A 141 -9.77 -8.80 20.85
CA PRO A 141 -10.45 -7.66 20.22
C PRO A 141 -9.52 -6.49 19.82
N ARG A 142 -8.22 -6.56 20.17
CA ARG A 142 -7.22 -5.52 19.90
C ARG A 142 -6.28 -5.88 18.75
N ILE A 143 -6.42 -7.07 18.18
CA ILE A 143 -5.57 -7.49 17.06
C ILE A 143 -5.97 -6.68 15.82
N PRO A 144 -5.03 -5.96 15.19
CA PRO A 144 -5.32 -5.16 14.03
C PRO A 144 -5.66 -6.01 12.80
N ASP A 145 -6.49 -5.44 11.92
CA ASP A 145 -6.71 -5.98 10.58
C ASP A 145 -5.39 -5.91 9.78
N PRO A 146 -4.96 -6.99 9.09
CA PRO A 146 -3.74 -6.97 8.27
C PRO A 146 -3.77 -5.96 7.11
N HIS A 147 -4.96 -5.49 6.73
CA HIS A 147 -5.18 -4.51 5.68
C HIS A 147 -5.28 -3.06 6.18
N LEU A 148 -5.00 -2.79 7.47
CA LEU A 148 -4.94 -1.42 8.00
C LEU A 148 -3.97 -0.54 7.19
N GLY A 149 -4.29 0.76 7.07
CA GLY A 149 -3.38 1.75 6.52
C GLY A 149 -2.12 1.91 7.37
N GLU A 150 -1.12 2.67 6.86
CA GLU A 150 0.14 2.86 7.61
C GLU A 150 -0.10 3.59 8.93
N GLU A 151 -0.95 4.62 8.96
CA GLU A 151 -1.21 5.38 10.19
C GLU A 151 -1.91 4.52 11.25
N GLU A 152 -2.94 3.77 10.86
CA GLU A 152 -3.69 2.90 11.78
C GLU A 152 -2.82 1.75 12.30
N LEU A 153 -1.90 1.22 11.47
CA LEU A 153 -0.95 0.20 11.93
C LEU A 153 0.07 0.79 12.92
N LEU A 154 0.54 2.02 12.71
CA LEU A 154 1.46 2.69 13.62
C LEU A 154 0.82 2.98 14.98
N ASP A 155 -0.49 3.22 15.04
CA ASP A 155 -1.23 3.40 16.30
C ASP A 155 -1.33 2.10 17.13
N CYS A 156 -1.19 0.94 16.49
CA CYS A 156 -1.15 -0.36 17.17
C CYS A 156 0.22 -0.69 17.79
N VAL A 157 1.22 0.19 17.61
CA VAL A 157 2.60 -0.09 17.98
C VAL A 157 3.13 0.98 18.94
N ASP A 158 3.90 0.55 19.93
CA ASP A 158 4.44 1.39 20.99
C ASP A 158 5.29 2.54 20.42
N PRO A 159 5.18 3.76 20.97
CA PRO A 159 5.96 4.91 20.51
C PRO A 159 7.48 4.69 20.48
N SER A 160 8.02 3.77 21.29
CA SER A 160 9.44 3.40 21.24
C SER A 160 9.82 2.69 19.92
N VAL A 161 9.01 1.76 19.44
CA VAL A 161 9.20 1.06 18.16
C VAL A 161 9.01 2.04 17.00
N VAL A 162 7.99 2.90 17.04
CA VAL A 162 7.78 3.94 16.01
C VAL A 162 8.97 4.89 15.94
N ARG A 163 9.54 5.27 17.10
CA ARG A 163 10.74 6.10 17.18
C ARG A 163 11.97 5.39 16.62
N ALA A 164 12.17 4.10 16.94
CA ALA A 164 13.23 3.27 16.38
C ALA A 164 13.14 3.20 14.84
N LEU A 165 11.94 2.93 14.30
CA LEU A 165 11.67 2.95 12.86
C LEU A 165 12.06 4.29 12.22
N ARG A 166 11.65 5.41 12.82
CA ARG A 166 11.99 6.76 12.34
C ARG A 166 13.49 7.02 12.40
N ASN A 167 14.15 6.65 13.49
CA ASN A 167 15.60 6.79 13.65
C ASN A 167 16.36 6.00 12.60
N ARG A 168 15.92 4.78 12.30
CA ARG A 168 16.50 3.94 11.24
C ARG A 168 16.32 4.57 9.85
N LYS A 169 15.11 5.01 9.52
CA LYS A 169 14.83 5.73 8.26
C LYS A 169 15.75 6.96 8.13
N ASN A 170 15.94 7.72 9.22
CA ASN A 170 16.82 8.89 9.27
C ASN A 170 18.32 8.53 9.18
N ALA A 171 18.77 7.44 9.82
CA ALA A 171 20.14 6.97 9.74
C ALA A 171 20.50 6.56 8.31
N LYS A 172 19.66 5.77 7.65
CA LYS A 172 19.84 5.38 6.24
C LYS A 172 19.84 6.59 5.30
N ARG A 173 19.00 7.60 5.59
CA ARG A 173 19.03 8.86 4.86
C ARG A 173 20.36 9.59 5.02
N ARG A 174 20.91 9.67 6.24
CA ARG A 174 22.22 10.29 6.49
C ARG A 174 23.34 9.56 5.77
N GLU A 175 23.38 8.23 5.87
CA GLU A 175 24.34 7.39 5.15
C GLU A 175 24.28 7.66 3.64
N MET A 176 23.08 7.66 3.05
CA MET A 176 22.90 8.02 1.64
C MET A 176 23.39 9.43 1.33
N HIS A 177 23.10 10.42 2.18
CA HIS A 177 23.60 11.78 1.98
C HIS A 177 25.14 11.84 2.02
N ASP A 178 25.78 11.08 2.90
CA ASP A 178 27.24 11.02 2.97
C ASP A 178 27.84 10.36 1.73
N LEU A 179 27.22 9.27 1.22
CA LEU A 179 27.58 8.64 -0.05
C LEU A 179 27.43 9.63 -1.23
N LEU A 180 26.30 10.32 -1.32
CA LEU A 180 26.05 11.31 -2.36
C LEU A 180 27.09 12.44 -2.34
N ARG A 181 27.52 12.90 -1.16
CA ARG A 181 28.59 13.92 -1.05
C ARG A 181 29.95 13.43 -1.56
N ALA A 182 30.20 12.13 -1.53
CA ALA A 182 31.43 11.51 -2.02
C ALA A 182 31.40 11.18 -3.53
N ALA A 183 30.24 11.34 -4.20
CA ALA A 183 30.07 11.01 -5.61
C ALA A 183 30.98 11.87 -6.51
N THR A 184 31.54 11.25 -7.55
CA THR A 184 32.33 11.96 -8.60
C THR A 184 32.03 11.39 -9.98
N PRO A 185 32.38 12.09 -11.08
CA PRO A 185 32.16 11.57 -12.43
C PRO A 185 32.82 10.22 -12.71
N LYS A 186 33.88 9.88 -11.97
CA LYS A 186 34.60 8.59 -12.07
C LYS A 186 34.08 7.52 -11.11
N ALA A 187 33.31 7.93 -10.10
CA ALA A 187 32.74 7.06 -9.08
C ALA A 187 31.31 7.55 -8.78
N PRO A 188 30.36 7.33 -9.70
CA PRO A 188 28.98 7.73 -9.50
C PRO A 188 28.30 6.82 -8.46
N ILE A 189 27.28 7.35 -7.79
CA ILE A 189 26.46 6.65 -6.82
C ILE A 189 25.12 6.33 -7.45
N ASP A 190 24.74 5.05 -7.41
CA ASP A 190 23.38 4.62 -7.71
C ASP A 190 22.49 4.94 -6.51
N ILE A 191 21.36 5.60 -6.79
CA ILE A 191 20.38 6.00 -5.79
C ILE A 191 19.34 4.87 -5.69
N PHE A 192 18.12 5.09 -6.17
CA PHE A 192 17.06 4.10 -6.21
C PHE A 192 16.53 3.97 -7.63
N TYR A 193 15.96 2.81 -7.96
CA TYR A 193 15.32 2.57 -9.26
C TYR A 193 16.20 2.95 -10.47
N GLY A 194 17.52 2.74 -10.36
CA GLY A 194 18.51 3.01 -11.42
C GLY A 194 18.91 4.48 -11.60
N TYR A 195 18.35 5.42 -10.83
CA TYR A 195 18.81 6.81 -10.85
C TYR A 195 20.26 6.86 -10.39
N ARG A 196 21.11 7.57 -11.13
CA ARG A 196 22.54 7.66 -10.85
C ARG A 196 22.96 9.11 -10.64
N PHE A 197 23.81 9.38 -9.67
CA PHE A 197 24.37 10.70 -9.39
C PHE A 197 25.89 10.66 -9.46
N ASP A 198 26.48 11.54 -10.27
CA ASP A 198 27.93 11.56 -10.50
C ASP A 198 28.67 12.65 -9.72
N GLY A 199 28.04 13.21 -8.68
CA GLY A 199 28.58 14.37 -7.96
C GLY A 199 28.21 15.72 -8.59
N THR A 200 27.71 15.73 -9.84
CA THR A 200 27.32 16.95 -10.55
C THR A 200 25.87 16.92 -11.04
N LYS A 201 25.43 15.81 -11.65
CA LYS A 201 24.11 15.65 -12.23
C LYS A 201 23.50 14.30 -11.84
N VAL A 202 22.17 14.28 -11.76
CA VAL A 202 21.40 13.04 -11.70
C VAL A 202 21.09 12.60 -13.13
N PHE A 203 21.07 11.30 -13.39
CA PHE A 203 20.79 10.72 -14.71
C PHE A 203 19.54 9.84 -14.67
N ASP A 204 18.76 9.89 -15.76
CA ASP A 204 17.57 9.07 -15.95
C ASP A 204 17.94 7.58 -16.07
N PRO A 205 17.25 6.68 -15.37
CA PRO A 205 17.55 5.25 -15.39
C PRO A 205 17.35 4.56 -16.75
N HIS A 206 16.55 5.12 -17.65
CA HIS A 206 16.16 4.47 -18.91
C HIS A 206 17.05 4.88 -20.07
N ASP A 207 17.26 6.19 -20.25
CA ASP A 207 18.03 6.71 -21.39
C ASP A 207 19.38 7.33 -21.00
N GLY A 208 19.70 7.38 -19.70
CA GLY A 208 20.96 7.90 -19.20
C GLY A 208 21.14 9.40 -19.39
N LYS A 209 20.08 10.14 -19.78
CA LYS A 209 20.18 11.59 -19.96
C LYS A 209 20.23 12.29 -18.60
N PRO A 210 20.99 13.39 -18.49
CA PRO A 210 21.04 14.16 -17.27
C PRO A 210 19.75 14.94 -17.02
N PHE A 211 19.38 15.07 -15.76
CA PHE A 211 18.38 16.02 -15.29
C PHE A 211 19.02 17.39 -15.06
N GLU A 212 18.39 18.45 -15.56
CA GLU A 212 18.85 19.82 -15.34
C GLU A 212 18.30 20.39 -14.02
N GLY A 213 19.13 20.34 -12.98
CA GLY A 213 18.83 20.95 -11.66
C GLY A 213 17.98 20.09 -10.73
N MET A 214 17.90 18.77 -10.96
CA MET A 214 17.33 17.82 -9.98
C MET A 214 18.24 17.74 -8.75
N ASP A 215 17.64 17.86 -7.56
CA ASP A 215 18.37 17.76 -6.30
C ASP A 215 18.47 16.30 -5.81
N PRO A 216 19.67 15.68 -5.80
CA PRO A 216 19.84 14.29 -5.37
C PRO A 216 19.59 14.08 -3.87
N PHE A 217 19.73 15.11 -3.03
CA PHE A 217 19.63 15.00 -1.57
C PHE A 217 18.19 14.99 -1.05
N THR A 218 17.24 15.32 -1.91
CA THR A 218 15.81 15.32 -1.58
C THR A 218 14.98 14.48 -2.56
N LEU A 219 15.67 13.78 -3.48
CA LEU A 219 15.06 12.92 -4.48
C LEU A 219 14.27 11.77 -3.81
N ARG A 220 13.05 11.53 -4.28
CA ARG A 220 12.17 10.43 -3.88
C ARG A 220 11.41 9.88 -5.08
N MET A 221 11.15 8.57 -5.08
CA MET A 221 10.25 7.96 -6.04
C MET A 221 8.81 8.32 -5.66
N VAL A 222 8.05 8.86 -6.60
CA VAL A 222 6.61 9.13 -6.42
C VAL A 222 5.81 7.95 -6.95
N HIS A 223 6.11 7.50 -8.17
CA HIS A 223 5.36 6.45 -8.83
C HIS A 223 6.17 5.77 -9.93
N ALA A 224 6.63 4.55 -9.65
CA ALA A 224 7.51 3.79 -10.54
C ALA A 224 6.91 3.45 -11.92
N PRO A 225 5.63 3.01 -12.05
CA PRO A 225 5.03 2.70 -13.36
C PRO A 225 5.06 3.87 -14.34
N THR A 226 4.89 5.08 -13.85
CA THR A 226 4.94 6.31 -14.67
C THR A 226 6.34 6.94 -14.74
N ASN A 227 7.38 6.32 -14.17
CA ASN A 227 8.71 6.91 -13.93
C ASN A 227 8.61 8.33 -13.33
N THR A 228 7.74 8.50 -12.32
CA THR A 228 7.56 9.79 -11.65
C THR A 228 8.42 9.85 -10.40
N ALA A 229 9.37 10.78 -10.38
CA ALA A 229 10.19 11.12 -9.21
C ALA A 229 9.93 12.56 -8.76
N ALA A 230 10.40 12.91 -7.57
CA ALA A 230 10.27 14.26 -7.04
C ALA A 230 11.50 14.60 -6.21
N ASP A 231 11.97 15.84 -6.31
CA ASP A 231 12.87 16.44 -5.32
C ASP A 231 12.09 17.44 -4.46
N ALA A 232 12.74 18.18 -3.56
CA ALA A 232 12.05 19.13 -2.69
C ALA A 232 11.26 20.23 -3.43
N LYS A 233 11.57 20.51 -4.70
CA LYS A 233 11.01 21.62 -5.47
C LYS A 233 10.22 21.20 -6.70
N ARG A 234 10.59 20.10 -7.35
CA ARG A 234 10.07 19.69 -8.67
C ARG A 234 9.61 18.24 -8.67
N ILE A 235 8.61 17.98 -9.51
CA ILE A 235 8.20 16.62 -9.88
C ILE A 235 8.71 16.36 -11.28
N TRP A 236 9.19 15.15 -11.52
CA TRP A 236 9.84 14.73 -12.74
C TRP A 236 9.10 13.52 -13.30
N GLN A 237 8.81 13.52 -14.60
CA GLN A 237 8.33 12.36 -15.35
C GLN A 237 9.27 12.13 -16.53
N GLY A 238 10.15 11.14 -16.40
CA GLY A 238 11.42 11.17 -17.14
C GLY A 238 12.13 12.51 -16.95
N THR A 239 12.91 12.96 -17.92
CA THR A 239 13.68 14.23 -17.84
C THR A 239 12.84 15.52 -17.85
N ARG A 240 11.50 15.43 -17.85
CA ARG A 240 10.61 16.59 -17.84
C ARG A 240 10.18 16.95 -16.43
N SER A 241 10.30 18.22 -16.07
CA SER A 241 9.81 18.74 -14.79
C SER A 241 8.44 19.41 -14.90
N LEU A 242 7.57 19.13 -13.94
CA LEU A 242 6.36 19.92 -13.68
C LEU A 242 6.68 21.05 -12.71
N GLU A 243 6.54 22.29 -13.17
CA GLU A 243 6.74 23.49 -12.36
C GLU A 243 5.48 23.92 -11.60
N GLY A 244 5.68 24.63 -10.49
CA GLY A 244 4.62 25.22 -9.68
C GLY A 244 3.83 24.24 -8.81
N ALA A 245 4.00 22.92 -8.99
CA ALA A 245 3.36 21.91 -8.15
C ALA A 245 4.03 21.78 -6.79
N HIS A 246 3.24 21.51 -5.75
CA HIS A 246 3.77 21.32 -4.40
C HIS A 246 4.37 19.92 -4.27
N SER A 247 5.65 19.81 -4.65
CA SER A 247 6.38 18.55 -4.74
C SER A 247 6.30 17.67 -3.47
N PRO A 248 6.44 18.19 -2.23
CA PRO A 248 6.38 17.34 -1.03
C PRO A 248 5.04 16.63 -0.82
N SER A 249 3.93 17.18 -1.31
CA SER A 249 2.59 16.57 -1.17
C SER A 249 2.12 15.81 -2.41
N PHE A 250 2.90 15.81 -3.49
CA PHE A 250 2.47 15.22 -4.76
C PHE A 250 2.40 13.70 -4.66
N LYS A 251 1.22 13.14 -4.97
CA LYS A 251 0.88 11.72 -4.88
C LYS A 251 0.08 11.27 -6.10
N VAL A 252 0.52 10.19 -6.74
CA VAL A 252 -0.22 9.52 -7.82
C VAL A 252 -1.32 8.64 -7.22
N LEU A 253 -2.48 8.63 -7.85
CA LEU A 253 -3.66 7.81 -7.53
C LEU A 253 -3.71 6.61 -8.48
N GLY A 254 -4.36 5.50 -8.09
CA GLY A 254 -4.68 4.40 -9.03
C GLY A 254 -3.67 3.27 -9.18
N GLY A 255 -2.62 3.22 -8.34
CA GLY A 255 -1.65 2.11 -8.40
C GLY A 255 -0.99 1.98 -9.78
N ALA A 256 -0.87 0.77 -10.31
CA ALA A 256 -0.18 0.50 -11.57
C ALA A 256 -0.70 1.34 -12.76
N ASP A 257 -2.01 1.57 -12.82
CA ASP A 257 -2.69 2.32 -13.89
C ASP A 257 -2.82 3.82 -13.58
N GLY A 258 -2.09 4.29 -12.56
CA GLY A 258 -2.24 5.62 -12.03
C GLY A 258 -1.87 6.73 -13.00
N ILE A 259 -2.88 7.29 -13.68
CA ILE A 259 -2.74 8.44 -14.58
C ILE A 259 -3.11 9.78 -13.93
N TYR A 260 -3.66 9.76 -12.71
CA TYR A 260 -4.05 10.96 -11.97
C TYR A 260 -3.14 11.17 -10.77
N ALA A 261 -2.89 12.43 -10.42
CA ALA A 261 -2.15 12.78 -9.22
C ALA A 261 -2.74 14.00 -8.54
N LEU A 262 -2.47 14.14 -7.26
CA LEU A 262 -2.86 15.29 -6.47
C LEU A 262 -1.64 15.88 -5.78
N ASP A 263 -1.59 17.20 -5.65
CA ASP A 263 -0.84 17.84 -4.57
C ASP A 263 -1.82 18.45 -3.55
N ARG A 264 -1.32 19.33 -2.67
CA ARG A 264 -2.14 19.98 -1.64
C ARG A 264 -3.17 20.98 -2.22
N GLU A 265 -3.03 21.42 -3.48
CA GLU A 265 -3.84 22.49 -4.09
C GLU A 265 -4.59 22.02 -5.34
N ARG A 266 -4.03 21.10 -6.13
CA ARG A 266 -4.49 20.81 -7.49
C ARG A 266 -4.53 19.31 -7.79
N ALA A 267 -5.37 18.97 -8.78
CA ALA A 267 -5.36 17.68 -9.44
C ALA A 267 -4.63 17.76 -10.79
N TYR A 268 -4.00 16.65 -11.15
CA TYR A 268 -3.16 16.52 -12.33
C TYR A 268 -3.48 15.24 -13.08
N ARG A 269 -3.16 15.25 -14.37
CA ARG A 269 -3.22 14.08 -15.25
C ARG A 269 -1.86 13.90 -15.92
N SER A 270 -1.39 12.67 -15.96
CA SER A 270 -0.24 12.25 -16.74
C SER A 270 -0.59 12.24 -18.24
N GLY A 271 0.27 12.83 -19.05
CA GLY A 271 0.12 12.91 -20.50
C GLY A 271 1.42 12.65 -21.23
N GLN A 272 1.37 12.70 -22.56
CA GLN A 272 2.58 12.52 -23.39
C GLN A 272 3.67 13.57 -23.13
N ALA A 273 3.31 14.74 -22.60
CA ALA A 273 4.22 15.85 -22.32
C ALA A 273 4.69 15.90 -20.86
N GLY A 274 4.23 15.00 -19.99
CA GLY A 274 4.43 15.13 -18.55
C GLY A 274 3.10 15.17 -17.80
N TRP A 275 3.18 15.53 -16.52
CA TRP A 275 2.03 15.86 -15.70
C TRP A 275 1.45 17.24 -16.06
N GLU A 276 0.14 17.34 -16.16
CA GLU A 276 -0.60 18.56 -16.50
C GLU A 276 -1.69 18.82 -15.46
N VAL A 277 -1.91 20.09 -15.11
CA VAL A 277 -3.02 20.50 -14.21
C VAL A 277 -4.35 20.22 -14.88
N ILE A 278 -5.34 19.72 -14.12
CA ILE A 278 -6.74 19.64 -14.54
C ILE A 278 -7.43 20.93 -14.06
N PRO A 279 -7.69 21.92 -14.94
CA PRO A 279 -8.01 23.29 -14.49
C PRO A 279 -9.30 23.44 -13.68
N GLN A 280 -10.28 22.56 -13.90
CA GLN A 280 -11.62 22.63 -13.28
C GLN A 280 -11.82 21.60 -12.17
N ALA A 281 -10.77 20.85 -11.82
CA ALA A 281 -10.87 19.82 -10.81
C ALA A 281 -10.94 20.41 -9.41
N ASP A 282 -12.00 20.08 -8.68
CA ASP A 282 -12.02 20.25 -7.24
C ASP A 282 -11.16 19.17 -6.58
N ARG A 283 -9.93 19.55 -6.26
CA ARG A 283 -8.98 18.69 -5.55
C ARG A 283 -9.64 18.00 -4.35
N ALA A 284 -10.38 18.73 -3.51
CA ALA A 284 -10.83 18.21 -2.22
C ALA A 284 -11.72 16.96 -2.35
N THR A 285 -12.47 16.85 -3.45
CA THR A 285 -13.39 15.74 -3.72
C THR A 285 -12.96 14.89 -4.91
N PHE A 286 -11.75 15.10 -5.44
CA PHE A 286 -11.26 14.38 -6.61
C PHE A 286 -10.96 12.91 -6.28
N VAL A 287 -11.60 12.01 -7.00
CA VAL A 287 -11.50 10.57 -6.84
C VAL A 287 -11.12 9.94 -8.16
N HIS A 288 -10.02 9.18 -8.16
CA HIS A 288 -9.64 8.29 -9.26
C HIS A 288 -10.65 7.15 -9.37
N LEU A 289 -11.07 6.83 -10.59
CA LEU A 289 -11.86 5.66 -10.95
C LEU A 289 -11.08 4.82 -11.95
N ASP A 290 -11.55 3.62 -12.26
CA ASP A 290 -10.89 2.76 -13.24
C ASP A 290 -11.03 3.29 -14.67
N PHE A 291 -10.29 2.69 -15.61
CA PHE A 291 -10.37 2.99 -17.05
C PHE A 291 -10.08 4.46 -17.41
N GLY A 292 -9.22 5.10 -16.62
CA GLY A 292 -8.83 6.50 -16.81
C GLY A 292 -9.96 7.49 -16.48
N TYR A 293 -11.06 7.03 -15.89
CA TYR A 293 -12.08 7.92 -15.36
C TYR A 293 -11.66 8.52 -14.01
N ALA A 294 -12.22 9.68 -13.70
CA ALA A 294 -12.17 10.26 -12.37
C ALA A 294 -13.43 11.09 -12.16
N LYS A 295 -13.72 11.48 -10.93
CA LYS A 295 -14.78 12.45 -10.64
C LYS A 295 -14.37 13.40 -9.54
N ASP A 296 -15.03 14.53 -9.49
CA ASP A 296 -15.12 15.36 -8.30
C ASP A 296 -16.59 15.63 -7.95
N ARG A 297 -16.86 16.58 -7.05
CA ARG A 297 -18.23 16.94 -6.65
C ARG A 297 -19.09 17.57 -7.77
N SER A 298 -18.54 17.86 -8.94
CA SER A 298 -19.23 18.60 -10.00
C SER A 298 -19.06 17.99 -11.39
N HIS A 299 -17.97 17.26 -11.64
CA HIS A 299 -17.61 16.77 -12.96
C HIS A 299 -17.16 15.32 -12.92
N VAL A 300 -17.33 14.66 -14.07
CA VAL A 300 -16.71 13.39 -14.40
C VAL A 300 -15.68 13.64 -15.48
N TYR A 301 -14.53 13.00 -15.35
CA TYR A 301 -13.39 13.16 -16.24
C TYR A 301 -13.04 11.83 -16.90
N ASN A 302 -12.55 11.88 -18.13
CA ASN A 302 -11.71 10.82 -18.69
C ASN A 302 -10.43 11.43 -19.25
N ASN A 303 -9.26 10.87 -18.90
CA ASN A 303 -7.97 11.43 -19.27
C ASN A 303 -7.89 12.96 -19.02
N GLY A 304 -8.35 13.40 -17.84
CA GLY A 304 -8.35 14.81 -17.41
C GLY A 304 -9.29 15.74 -18.16
N ARG A 305 -10.12 15.24 -19.08
CA ARG A 305 -11.13 16.02 -19.80
C ARG A 305 -12.50 15.80 -19.16
N VAL A 306 -13.25 16.88 -18.95
CA VAL A 306 -14.64 16.80 -18.48
C VAL A 306 -15.51 16.10 -19.53
N LEU A 307 -16.37 15.19 -19.08
CA LEU A 307 -17.36 14.51 -19.90
C LEU A 307 -18.73 15.19 -19.79
N ASP A 308 -19.31 15.53 -20.93
CA ASP A 308 -20.59 16.25 -20.98
C ASP A 308 -21.78 15.30 -20.84
N GLY A 309 -22.78 15.70 -20.06
CA GLY A 309 -24.06 14.97 -19.93
C GLY A 309 -24.00 13.69 -19.09
N VAL A 310 -22.93 13.48 -18.33
CA VAL A 310 -22.76 12.31 -17.44
C VAL A 310 -23.45 12.50 -16.09
N GLY A 311 -23.42 13.72 -15.51
CA GLY A 311 -23.84 13.93 -14.13
C GLY A 311 -22.97 13.13 -13.13
N LEU A 312 -23.43 12.98 -11.88
CA LEU A 312 -22.70 12.22 -10.85
C LEU A 312 -23.29 10.83 -10.56
N ASN A 313 -24.42 10.51 -11.20
CA ASN A 313 -25.07 9.21 -11.14
C ASN A 313 -24.79 8.47 -12.45
N PHE A 314 -23.78 7.60 -12.43
CA PHE A 314 -23.35 6.82 -13.57
C PHE A 314 -22.78 5.48 -13.10
N GLU A 315 -22.70 4.54 -14.02
CA GLU A 315 -22.09 3.22 -13.82
C GLU A 315 -20.92 3.06 -14.80
N ILE A 316 -19.87 2.36 -14.37
CA ILE A 316 -18.77 1.95 -15.25
C ILE A 316 -18.70 0.43 -15.22
N ASP A 317 -18.80 -0.21 -16.39
CA ASP A 317 -18.73 -1.66 -16.50
C ASP A 317 -17.30 -2.19 -16.67
N GLY A 318 -17.14 -3.52 -16.61
CA GLY A 318 -15.84 -4.19 -16.75
C GLY A 318 -15.22 -4.10 -18.15
N CYS A 319 -15.91 -3.54 -19.14
CA CYS A 319 -15.36 -3.25 -20.46
C CYS A 319 -14.96 -1.76 -20.61
N GLY A 320 -15.19 -0.94 -19.58
CA GLY A 320 -14.85 0.49 -19.56
C GLY A 320 -15.94 1.39 -20.16
N PHE A 321 -17.16 0.88 -20.37
CA PHE A 321 -18.28 1.73 -20.75
C PHE A 321 -18.81 2.45 -19.51
N LEU A 322 -18.88 3.77 -19.62
CA LEU A 322 -19.60 4.60 -18.68
C LEU A 322 -21.02 4.82 -19.21
N ARG A 323 -22.03 4.55 -18.36
CA ARG A 323 -23.43 4.80 -18.65
C ARG A 323 -24.00 5.78 -17.64
N ALA A 324 -24.56 6.87 -18.16
CA ALA A 324 -25.27 7.89 -17.40
C ALA A 324 -26.70 8.05 -17.92
N GLU A 325 -27.48 8.93 -17.30
CA GLU A 325 -28.86 9.22 -17.70
C GLU A 325 -28.98 9.72 -19.15
N HIS A 326 -28.01 10.51 -19.61
CA HIS A 326 -28.05 11.19 -20.92
C HIS A 326 -26.82 10.96 -21.80
N ALA A 327 -25.93 10.05 -21.40
CA ALA A 327 -24.71 9.79 -22.14
C ALA A 327 -24.20 8.36 -21.93
N ILE A 328 -23.60 7.82 -22.99
CA ILE A 328 -22.77 6.62 -22.93
C ILE A 328 -21.39 7.01 -23.44
N TYR A 329 -20.37 6.59 -22.71
CA TYR A 329 -18.97 6.81 -23.08
C TYR A 329 -18.22 5.48 -23.09
N HIS A 330 -17.29 5.32 -24.02
CA HIS A 330 -16.18 4.38 -23.90
C HIS A 330 -14.89 5.19 -23.83
N TYR A 331 -14.38 5.36 -22.61
CA TYR A 331 -13.33 6.31 -22.26
C TYR A 331 -13.68 7.75 -22.68
N GLU A 332 -12.90 8.36 -23.58
CA GLU A 332 -13.15 9.72 -24.09
C GLU A 332 -14.19 9.78 -25.22
N VAL A 333 -14.63 8.63 -25.73
CA VAL A 333 -15.54 8.56 -26.90
C VAL A 333 -16.98 8.54 -26.44
N ARG A 334 -17.75 9.59 -26.76
CA ARG A 334 -19.20 9.60 -26.58
C ARG A 334 -19.87 8.77 -27.68
N LEU A 335 -20.76 7.87 -27.30
CA LEU A 335 -21.54 7.06 -28.24
C LEU A 335 -22.95 7.63 -28.40
N ASP A 336 -23.38 7.78 -29.65
CA ASP A 336 -24.74 8.18 -30.00
C ASP A 336 -25.67 6.95 -29.99
N LEU A 337 -25.97 6.50 -28.79
CA LEU A 337 -26.83 5.35 -28.47
C LEU A 337 -27.79 5.76 -27.36
N ASP A 338 -28.95 5.13 -27.28
CA ASP A 338 -29.90 5.39 -26.22
C ASP A 338 -29.46 4.83 -24.85
N PRO A 339 -29.17 5.66 -23.84
CA PRO A 339 -28.68 5.19 -22.54
C PRO A 339 -29.67 4.31 -21.78
N ALA A 340 -30.97 4.55 -21.93
CA ALA A 340 -32.01 3.82 -21.21
C ALA A 340 -32.14 2.35 -21.65
N SER A 341 -31.75 2.04 -22.88
CA SER A 341 -31.83 0.69 -23.45
C SER A 341 -30.46 0.10 -23.82
N PHE A 342 -29.37 0.79 -23.45
CA PHE A 342 -28.01 0.39 -23.78
C PHE A 342 -27.59 -0.91 -23.10
N GLU A 343 -27.02 -1.82 -23.89
CA GLU A 343 -26.49 -3.10 -23.45
C GLU A 343 -25.22 -3.47 -24.26
N VAL A 344 -24.21 -4.02 -23.58
CA VAL A 344 -23.07 -4.71 -24.22
C VAL A 344 -23.41 -6.19 -24.35
N ILE A 345 -23.84 -6.61 -25.54
CA ILE A 345 -24.39 -7.95 -25.80
C ILE A 345 -23.36 -9.05 -25.55
N ASP A 346 -22.09 -8.80 -25.89
CA ASP A 346 -21.01 -9.77 -25.77
C ASP A 346 -20.13 -9.56 -24.53
N MET A 347 -20.67 -8.94 -23.47
CA MET A 347 -19.99 -8.65 -22.20
C MET A 347 -19.25 -9.86 -21.62
N GLU A 348 -19.95 -10.98 -21.40
CA GLU A 348 -19.33 -12.17 -20.79
C GLU A 348 -18.14 -12.72 -21.59
N ARG A 349 -18.20 -12.60 -22.93
CA ARG A 349 -17.10 -13.02 -23.80
C ARG A 349 -15.89 -12.12 -23.58
N HIS A 350 -16.08 -10.81 -23.44
CA HIS A 350 -15.00 -9.85 -23.19
C HIS A 350 -14.39 -10.03 -21.80
N LEU A 351 -15.21 -10.19 -20.76
CA LEU A 351 -14.74 -10.40 -19.39
C LEU A 351 -13.88 -11.67 -19.21
N LYS A 352 -14.03 -12.65 -20.11
CA LYS A 352 -13.21 -13.88 -20.14
C LYS A 352 -11.93 -13.75 -20.99
N SER A 353 -11.71 -12.61 -21.65
CA SER A 353 -10.55 -12.37 -22.49
C SER A 353 -9.35 -11.84 -21.69
N ILE A 354 -8.15 -11.92 -22.28
CA ILE A 354 -6.92 -11.38 -21.66
C ILE A 354 -7.01 -9.86 -21.48
N ASN A 355 -7.76 -9.16 -22.34
CA ASN A 355 -7.96 -7.72 -22.25
C ASN A 355 -9.43 -7.35 -22.56
N PRO A 356 -10.32 -7.32 -21.55
CA PRO A 356 -11.74 -7.02 -21.72
C PRO A 356 -12.04 -5.61 -22.24
N HIS A 357 -11.03 -4.74 -22.28
CA HIS A 357 -11.17 -3.32 -22.64
C HIS A 357 -10.88 -3.04 -24.12
N ILE A 358 -10.54 -4.08 -24.89
CA ILE A 358 -10.29 -3.97 -26.33
C ILE A 358 -11.42 -4.64 -27.09
N GLY A 359 -12.11 -3.86 -27.90
CA GLY A 359 -13.16 -4.34 -28.80
C GLY A 359 -12.61 -5.23 -29.95
N PRO A 360 -13.46 -5.56 -30.94
CA PRO A 360 -14.80 -5.03 -31.15
C PRO A 360 -15.84 -5.50 -30.14
N TYR A 361 -16.75 -4.60 -29.78
CA TYR A 361 -17.93 -4.87 -28.96
C TYR A 361 -19.19 -4.94 -29.82
N ARG A 362 -20.13 -5.81 -29.44
CA ARG A 362 -21.49 -5.78 -29.95
C ARG A 362 -22.37 -5.07 -28.93
N LEU A 363 -22.91 -3.93 -29.34
CA LEU A 363 -23.73 -3.05 -28.52
C LEU A 363 -25.18 -3.12 -28.99
N ARG A 364 -26.13 -2.92 -28.10
CA ARG A 364 -27.55 -2.77 -28.42
C ARG A 364 -28.10 -1.52 -27.78
N ASP A 365 -29.03 -0.87 -28.46
CA ASP A 365 -29.98 0.06 -27.87
C ASP A 365 -31.37 -0.19 -28.49
N ARG A 366 -32.35 0.68 -28.21
CA ARG A 366 -33.72 0.61 -28.74
C ARG A 366 -33.79 0.71 -30.27
N SER A 367 -32.75 1.24 -30.91
CA SER A 367 -32.67 1.52 -32.34
C SER A 367 -32.02 0.39 -33.12
N GLY A 368 -31.26 -0.50 -32.47
CA GLY A 368 -30.75 -1.73 -33.08
C GLY A 368 -29.49 -2.29 -32.42
N VAL A 369 -28.78 -3.12 -33.18
CA VAL A 369 -27.50 -3.72 -32.79
C VAL A 369 -26.36 -3.05 -33.57
N TYR A 370 -25.25 -2.82 -32.89
CA TYR A 370 -24.11 -2.08 -33.40
C TYR A 370 -22.82 -2.85 -33.14
N ARG A 371 -21.87 -2.72 -34.05
CA ARG A 371 -20.47 -3.08 -33.83
C ARG A 371 -19.68 -1.82 -33.50
N PHE A 372 -19.10 -1.77 -32.32
CA PHE A 372 -18.18 -0.71 -31.91
C PHE A 372 -16.74 -1.24 -31.91
N THR A 373 -15.87 -0.54 -32.63
CA THR A 373 -14.45 -0.90 -32.76
C THR A 373 -13.61 0.29 -32.36
N ARG A 374 -12.59 0.07 -31.54
CA ARG A 374 -11.58 1.07 -31.19
C ARG A 374 -10.20 0.44 -31.33
N PHE A 375 -9.43 0.89 -32.32
CA PHE A 375 -8.05 0.45 -32.55
C PHE A 375 -7.17 1.67 -32.79
N GLY A 376 -6.15 1.84 -31.95
CA GLY A 376 -5.27 3.02 -32.00
C GLY A 376 -6.07 4.31 -31.77
N MET A 377 -5.90 5.29 -32.68
CA MET A 377 -6.58 6.60 -32.63
C MET A 377 -7.91 6.63 -33.41
N GLY A 378 -8.46 5.48 -33.80
CA GLY A 378 -9.69 5.39 -34.59
C GLY A 378 -10.79 4.63 -33.88
N GLU A 379 -11.97 5.25 -33.83
CA GLU A 379 -13.23 4.66 -33.41
C GLU A 379 -14.20 4.47 -34.59
N LYS A 380 -15.00 3.40 -34.53
CA LYS A 380 -16.07 3.17 -35.50
C LYS A 380 -17.25 2.48 -34.85
N LEU A 381 -18.40 3.13 -34.87
CA LEU A 381 -19.70 2.57 -34.50
C LEU A 381 -20.50 2.31 -35.78
N VAL A 382 -20.82 1.04 -36.06
CA VAL A 382 -21.55 0.64 -37.27
C VAL A 382 -22.79 -0.12 -36.85
N ARG A 383 -23.97 0.34 -37.29
CA ARG A 383 -25.21 -0.44 -37.12
C ARG A 383 -25.09 -1.73 -37.94
N GLU A 384 -25.28 -2.87 -37.29
CA GLU A 384 -25.38 -4.15 -37.98
C GLU A 384 -26.68 -4.14 -38.78
N ALA A 385 -26.63 -4.56 -40.05
CA ALA A 385 -27.85 -4.68 -40.85
C ALA A 385 -28.76 -5.70 -40.16
N ASP A 386 -30.05 -5.38 -40.07
CA ASP A 386 -31.07 -6.36 -39.69
C ASP A 386 -30.91 -7.53 -40.68
N GLY A 387 -30.38 -8.66 -40.20
CA GLY A 387 -30.14 -9.83 -41.04
C GLY A 387 -31.46 -10.32 -41.65
N PRO A 388 -31.41 -10.94 -42.85
CA PRO A 388 -32.61 -11.44 -43.54
C PRO A 388 -33.41 -12.45 -42.73
#